data_AF-A0A8X7BB45-F1
#
_entry.id   AF-A0A8X7BB45-F1
#
_cell.length_a   1.000
_cell.length_b   1.000
_cell.length_c   1.000
_cell.angle_alpha   90.00
_cell.angle_beta   90.00
_cell.angle_gamma   90.00
#
_symmetry.space_group_name_H-M   'P 1'
#
loop_
_entity.id
_entity.type
_entity.pdbx_description
1 polymer ?
#
loop_
_entity_poly.entity_id
_entity_poly.type
_entity_poly.pdbx_seq_one_letter_code
_entity_poly.pdbx_strand_id
1 'polypeptide(L)'
;MASKTRVAPVQTISLPKLELCGALLLAELLDTFNKSLSITHDTYLWCDSTITLSWINNPPVKGNQFVQHRVEKIHTLTSKESWNHIPVKLNPANWATRGLYPKQLLENSEWVAGPKWLHDFHPSYN
;
A
#
# COMPACT_ATOMS: atom_id res chain seq x y z
N MET A 1 6.18 11.02 9.13
CA MET A 1 5.45 9.79 8.71
C MET A 1 3.98 10.10 8.62
N ALA A 2 3.29 9.53 7.64
CA ALA A 2 1.83 9.63 7.50
C ALA A 2 1.25 8.22 7.44
N SER A 3 0.11 8.00 8.10
CA SER A 3 -0.63 6.75 8.04
C SER A 3 -2.10 7.05 7.81
N LYS A 4 -2.75 6.24 6.96
CA LYS A 4 -4.17 6.37 6.66
C LYS A 4 -4.76 4.97 6.59
N THR A 5 -5.74 4.69 7.46
CA THR A 5 -6.46 3.41 7.49
C THR A 5 -7.92 3.66 7.16
N ARG A 6 -8.61 2.63 6.67
CA ARG A 6 -10.07 2.64 6.48
C ARG A 6 -10.66 1.39 7.07
N VAL A 7 -11.76 1.54 7.79
CA VAL A 7 -12.55 0.41 8.30
C VAL A 7 -13.18 -0.32 7.11
N ALA A 8 -13.23 -1.65 7.19
CA ALA A 8 -13.89 -2.46 6.17
C ALA A 8 -15.36 -2.01 5.99
N PRO A 9 -15.86 -1.93 4.75
CA PRO A 9 -17.26 -1.59 4.50
C PRO A 9 -18.22 -2.59 5.16
N VAL A 10 -19.42 -2.13 5.51
CA VAL A 10 -20.51 -2.99 6.05
C VAL A 10 -20.95 -4.04 5.03
N GLN A 11 -20.79 -3.76 3.73
CA GLN A 11 -21.03 -4.75 2.67
C GLN A 11 -19.87 -5.74 2.58
N THR A 12 -20.20 -7.04 2.52
CA THR A 12 -19.23 -8.12 2.40
C THR A 12 -18.47 -8.02 1.08
N ILE A 13 -17.23 -7.54 1.14
CA ILE A 13 -16.27 -7.57 0.04
C ILE A 13 -15.16 -8.56 0.37
N SER A 14 -14.62 -9.21 -0.66
CA SER A 14 -13.55 -10.19 -0.48
C SER A 14 -12.26 -9.53 0.00
N LEU A 15 -11.44 -10.27 0.73
CA LEU A 15 -10.14 -9.80 1.21
C LEU A 15 -9.27 -9.20 0.08
N PRO A 16 -9.13 -9.82 -1.11
CA PRO A 16 -8.38 -9.20 -2.20
C PRO A 16 -8.91 -7.82 -2.65
N LYS A 17 -10.23 -7.60 -2.58
CA LYS A 17 -10.83 -6.30 -2.89
C LYS A 17 -10.54 -5.26 -1.82
N LEU A 18 -10.45 -5.66 -0.54
CA LEU A 18 -10.00 -4.80 0.55
C LEU A 18 -8.53 -4.39 0.36
N GLU A 19 -7.66 -5.36 0.07
CA GLU A 19 -6.25 -5.10 -0.19
C GLU A 19 -6.05 -4.14 -1.38
N LEU A 20 -6.83 -4.30 -2.46
CA LEU A 20 -6.83 -3.36 -3.58
C LEU A 20 -7.31 -1.95 -3.17
N CYS A 21 -8.26 -1.84 -2.24
CA CYS A 21 -8.65 -0.54 -1.70
C CYS A 21 -7.53 0.10 -0.86
N GLY A 22 -6.77 -0.71 -0.12
CA GLY A 22 -5.57 -0.25 0.59
C GLY A 22 -4.51 0.30 -0.37
N ALA A 23 -4.26 -0.41 -1.48
CA ALA A 23 -3.36 0.07 -2.52
C ALA A 23 -3.82 1.40 -3.15
N LEU A 24 -5.11 1.53 -3.49
CA LEU A 24 -5.64 2.80 -4.00
C LEU A 24 -5.51 3.94 -2.97
N LEU A 25 -5.76 3.66 -1.69
CA LEU A 25 -5.62 4.65 -0.62
C LEU A 25 -4.18 5.17 -0.51
N LEU A 26 -3.20 4.28 -0.65
CA LEU A 26 -1.78 4.64 -0.68
C LEU A 26 -1.45 5.53 -1.89
N ALA A 27 -1.95 5.19 -3.08
CA ALA A 27 -1.75 5.99 -4.29
C ALA A 27 -2.34 7.41 -4.17
N GLU A 28 -3.55 7.55 -3.60
CA GLU A 28 -4.18 8.85 -3.34
C GLU A 28 -3.42 9.67 -2.29
N LEU A 29 -2.87 9.00 -1.26
CA LEU A 29 -2.06 9.65 -0.24
C LEU A 29 -0.75 10.20 -0.84
N LEU A 30 -0.09 9.41 -1.69
CA LEU A 30 1.11 9.85 -2.40
C LEU A 30 0.82 11.06 -3.29
N ASP A 31 -0.25 11.03 -4.08
CA ASP A 31 -0.64 12.16 -4.94
C ASP A 31 -0.89 13.44 -4.11
N THR A 32 -1.53 13.30 -2.95
CA THR A 32 -1.73 14.42 -2.01
C THR A 32 -0.40 14.96 -1.51
N PHE A 33 0.54 14.06 -1.16
CA PHE A 33 1.87 14.43 -0.68
C PHE A 33 2.68 15.13 -1.78
N ASN A 34 2.68 14.60 -2.99
CA ASN A 34 3.40 15.16 -4.14
C ASN A 34 2.88 16.55 -4.52
N LYS A 35 1.57 16.80 -4.42
CA LYS A 35 1.00 18.12 -4.64
C LYS A 35 1.43 19.14 -3.59
N SER A 36 1.69 18.69 -2.35
CA SER A 36 2.15 19.55 -1.26
C SER A 36 3.65 19.78 -1.29
N LEU A 37 4.41 18.94 -1.99
CA LEU A 37 5.86 18.89 -1.92
C LEU A 37 6.48 19.25 -3.28
N SER A 38 7.13 20.41 -3.36
CA SER A 38 7.75 20.91 -4.60
C SER A 38 9.12 20.28 -4.92
N ILE A 39 9.39 19.05 -4.48
CA ILE A 39 10.66 18.36 -4.75
C ILE A 39 10.46 17.03 -5.45
N THR A 40 11.33 16.75 -6.42
CA THR A 40 11.40 15.44 -7.08
C THR A 40 12.02 14.43 -6.13
N HIS A 41 11.45 13.23 -6.08
CA HIS A 41 11.92 12.13 -5.25
C HIS A 41 11.56 10.80 -5.89
N ASP A 42 12.34 9.76 -5.59
CA ASP A 42 12.02 8.39 -5.98
C ASP A 42 10.85 7.87 -5.14
N THR A 43 9.99 7.06 -5.76
CA THR A 43 8.79 6.50 -5.12
C THR A 43 8.82 4.98 -5.19
N TYR A 44 8.69 4.34 -4.02
CA TYR A 44 8.56 2.89 -3.86
C TYR A 44 7.29 2.58 -3.08
N LEU A 45 6.41 1.77 -3.66
CA LEU A 45 5.12 1.38 -3.10
C LEU A 45 5.16 -0.11 -2.79
N TRP A 46 4.78 -0.51 -1.58
CA TRP A 46 4.91 -1.89 -1.10
C TRP A 46 3.54 -2.50 -0.81
N CYS A 47 3.33 -3.74 -1.25
CA CYS A 47 2.11 -4.50 -0.99
C CYS A 47 2.47 -5.98 -0.70
N ASP A 48 1.81 -6.59 0.27
CA ASP A 48 1.97 -8.02 0.60
C ASP A 48 0.93 -8.93 -0.06
N SER A 49 -0.09 -8.35 -0.70
CA SER A 49 -1.07 -9.08 -1.49
C SER A 49 -0.57 -9.30 -2.91
N THR A 50 -0.10 -10.50 -3.19
CA THR A 50 0.29 -10.93 -4.56
C THR A 50 -0.88 -10.85 -5.54
N ILE A 51 -2.12 -11.05 -5.08
CA ILE A 51 -3.33 -10.88 -5.91
C ILE A 51 -3.51 -9.41 -6.30
N THR A 52 -3.35 -8.49 -5.34
CA THR A 52 -3.44 -7.05 -5.61
C THR A 52 -2.36 -6.62 -6.61
N LEU A 53 -1.12 -7.06 -6.41
CA LEU A 53 -0.02 -6.78 -7.33
C LEU A 53 -0.23 -7.40 -8.71
N SER A 54 -0.81 -8.61 -8.77
CA SER A 54 -1.17 -9.25 -10.04
C SER A 54 -2.20 -8.42 -10.80
N TRP A 55 -3.23 -7.90 -10.12
CA TRP A 55 -4.23 -7.01 -10.74
C TRP A 55 -3.65 -5.67 -11.17
N ILE A 56 -2.75 -5.07 -10.37
CA ILE A 56 -2.07 -3.81 -10.75
C ILE A 56 -1.22 -4.01 -11.99
N ASN A 57 -0.51 -5.14 -12.11
CA ASN A 57 0.34 -5.41 -13.27
C ASN A 57 -0.47 -5.87 -14.50
N ASN A 58 -1.52 -6.66 -14.28
CA ASN A 58 -2.35 -7.27 -15.30
C ASN A 58 -3.83 -7.15 -14.91
N PRO A 59 -4.47 -6.01 -15.22
CA PRO A 59 -5.87 -5.79 -14.92
C PRO A 59 -6.74 -6.87 -15.61
N PRO A 60 -7.79 -7.39 -14.96
CA PRO A 60 -8.66 -8.38 -15.57
C PRO A 60 -9.37 -7.78 -16.80
N VAL A 61 -9.37 -8.50 -17.92
CA VAL A 61 -9.93 -8.00 -19.20
C VAL A 61 -11.46 -7.91 -19.17
N LYS A 62 -12.15 -8.81 -18.45
CA LYS A 62 -13.62 -8.84 -18.34
C LYS A 62 -14.08 -9.27 -16.95
N GLY A 63 -15.32 -8.91 -16.59
CA GLY A 63 -16.06 -9.52 -15.48
C GLY A 63 -15.79 -8.98 -14.07
N ASN A 64 -14.93 -7.97 -13.89
CA ASN A 64 -14.66 -7.39 -12.57
C ASN A 64 -14.43 -5.88 -12.61
N GLN A 65 -15.49 -5.13 -12.94
CA GLN A 65 -15.49 -3.66 -13.00
C GLN A 65 -14.97 -3.00 -11.71
N PHE A 66 -15.24 -3.60 -10.54
CA PHE A 66 -14.73 -3.09 -9.27
C PHE A 66 -13.19 -3.02 -9.24
N VAL A 67 -12.54 -4.07 -9.73
CA VAL A 67 -11.07 -4.16 -9.81
C VAL A 67 -10.57 -3.25 -10.92
N GLN A 68 -11.18 -3.30 -12.12
CA GLN A 68 -10.79 -2.49 -13.27
C GLN A 68 -10.74 -0.99 -12.93
N HIS A 69 -11.85 -0.41 -12.45
CA HIS A 69 -11.90 1.02 -12.15
C HIS A 69 -10.87 1.46 -11.08
N ARG A 70 -10.55 0.60 -10.12
CA ARG A 70 -9.56 0.92 -9.07
C ARG A 70 -8.13 0.82 -9.60
N VAL A 71 -7.84 -0.20 -10.40
CA VAL A 71 -6.52 -0.34 -11.02
C VAL A 71 -6.26 0.79 -12.00
N GLU A 72 -7.26 1.15 -12.82
CA GLU A 72 -7.20 2.34 -13.68
C GLU A 72 -6.87 3.59 -12.87
N LYS A 73 -7.56 3.80 -11.74
CA LYS A 73 -7.26 4.95 -10.88
C LYS A 73 -5.84 4.89 -10.29
N ILE A 74 -5.36 3.72 -9.86
CA ILE A 74 -3.97 3.53 -9.39
C ILE A 74 -2.97 3.90 -10.49
N HIS A 75 -3.20 3.46 -11.73
CA HIS A 75 -2.34 3.77 -12.88
C HIS A 75 -2.35 5.26 -13.26
N THR A 76 -3.44 6.00 -12.97
CA THR A 76 -3.44 7.47 -13.16
C THR A 76 -2.62 8.22 -12.12
N LEU A 77 -2.36 7.61 -10.96
CA LEU A 77 -1.70 8.25 -9.82
C LEU A 77 -0.24 7.79 -9.61
N THR A 78 0.09 6.59 -10.09
CA THR A 78 1.37 5.92 -9.83
C THR A 78 1.83 5.12 -11.03
N SER A 79 3.15 4.97 -11.20
CA SER A 79 3.72 4.03 -12.18
C SER A 79 3.59 2.60 -11.67
N LYS A 80 3.33 1.65 -12.58
CA LYS A 80 3.24 0.22 -12.23
C LYS A 80 4.58 -0.32 -11.70
N GLU A 81 5.69 0.20 -12.21
CA GLU A 81 7.06 -0.18 -11.86
C GLU A 81 7.42 0.22 -10.44
N SER A 82 6.72 1.21 -9.85
CA SER A 82 6.91 1.61 -8.45
C SER A 82 6.34 0.59 -7.45
N TRP A 83 5.54 -0.39 -7.90
CA TRP A 83 4.88 -1.36 -7.02
C TRP A 83 5.73 -2.60 -6.78
N ASN A 84 6.01 -2.88 -5.51
CA ASN A 84 6.90 -3.92 -5.04
C ASN A 84 6.18 -4.87 -4.08
N HIS A 85 6.59 -6.13 -4.09
CA HIS A 85 6.11 -7.11 -3.12
C HIS A 85 6.92 -7.04 -1.83
N ILE A 86 6.22 -7.05 -0.70
CA ILE A 86 6.83 -7.25 0.63
C ILE A 86 6.17 -8.45 1.33
N PRO A 87 6.92 -9.33 2.00
CA PRO A 87 6.30 -10.38 2.81
C PRO A 87 5.38 -9.81 3.90
N VAL A 88 4.23 -10.44 4.13
CA VAL A 88 3.23 -10.05 5.15
C VAL A 88 3.85 -9.77 6.53
N LYS A 89 4.84 -10.59 6.94
CA LYS A 89 5.54 -10.45 8.23
C LYS A 89 6.39 -9.18 8.35
N LEU A 90 6.79 -8.59 7.22
CA LEU A 90 7.62 -7.40 7.13
C LEU A 90 6.81 -6.16 6.79
N ASN A 91 5.53 -6.31 6.45
CA ASN A 91 4.64 -5.20 6.10
C ASN A 91 4.15 -4.46 7.36
N PRO A 92 4.63 -3.25 7.64
CA PRO A 92 4.21 -2.49 8.83
C PRO A 92 2.72 -2.11 8.79
N ALA A 93 2.09 -2.06 7.61
CA ALA A 93 0.66 -1.75 7.51
C ALA A 93 -0.21 -2.81 8.21
N ASN A 94 0.28 -4.06 8.35
CA ASN A 94 -0.43 -5.12 9.07
C ASN A 94 -0.59 -4.81 10.56
N TRP A 95 0.33 -4.07 11.16
CA TRP A 95 0.21 -3.65 12.56
C TRP A 95 -0.98 -2.71 12.76
N ALA A 96 -1.25 -1.86 11.77
CA ALA A 96 -2.39 -0.93 11.80
C ALA A 96 -3.74 -1.60 11.48
N THR A 97 -3.76 -2.58 10.58
CA THR A 97 -5.01 -3.21 10.12
C THR A 97 -5.47 -4.36 11.00
N ARG A 98 -4.54 -5.11 11.62
CA ARG A 98 -4.86 -6.23 12.52
C ARG A 98 -5.00 -5.81 13.98
N GLY A 99 -4.62 -4.56 14.28
CA GLY A 99 -4.60 -4.02 15.63
C GLY A 99 -3.37 -4.47 16.42
N LEU A 100 -2.74 -3.52 17.10
CA LEU A 100 -1.82 -3.78 18.19
C LEU A 100 -2.50 -3.40 19.50
N TYR A 101 -2.26 -4.16 20.57
CA TYR A 101 -2.67 -3.71 21.90
C TYR A 101 -1.94 -2.39 22.22
N PRO A 102 -2.57 -1.43 22.93
CA PRO A 102 -1.94 -0.12 23.20
C PRO A 102 -0.54 -0.22 23.81
N LYS A 103 -0.32 -1.19 24.69
CA LYS A 103 0.99 -1.48 25.28
C LYS A 103 2.02 -1.93 24.24
N GLN A 104 1.63 -2.83 23.33
CA GLN A 104 2.49 -3.26 22.23
C GLN A 104 2.77 -2.12 21.25
N LEU A 105 1.84 -1.19 21.04
CA LEU A 105 2.08 -0.02 20.20
C LEU A 105 3.12 0.92 20.83
N LEU A 106 3.05 1.14 22.14
CA LEU A 106 4.01 1.96 22.89
C LEU A 106 5.40 1.32 22.94
N GLU A 107 5.46 0.00 22.99
CA GLU A 107 6.71 -0.79 23.04
C GLU A 107 7.28 -1.09 21.63
N ASN A 108 6.48 -0.96 20.58
CA ASN A 108 6.90 -1.21 19.20
C ASN A 108 7.53 0.04 18.59
N SER A 109 8.84 0.19 18.80
CA SER A 109 9.63 1.27 18.21
C SER A 109 9.59 1.27 16.68
N GLU A 110 9.37 0.12 16.03
CA GLU A 110 9.38 0.01 14.57
C GLU A 110 8.16 0.66 13.91
N TRP A 111 7.02 0.77 14.60
CA TRP A 111 5.85 1.48 14.07
C TRP A 111 6.13 2.97 13.88
N VAL A 112 6.89 3.57 14.80
CA VAL A 112 7.19 5.00 14.81
C VAL A 112 8.52 5.32 14.12
N ALA A 113 9.53 4.46 14.23
CA ALA A 113 10.82 4.67 13.59
C ALA A 113 10.85 4.18 12.13
N GLY A 114 9.97 3.24 11.80
CA GLY A 114 10.06 2.42 10.59
C GLY A 114 10.70 1.05 10.91
N PRO A 115 10.38 0.02 10.11
CA PRO A 115 10.98 -1.30 10.27
C PRO A 115 12.43 -1.31 9.78
N LYS A 116 13.28 -2.13 10.41
CA LYS A 116 14.73 -2.18 10.10
C LYS A 116 15.03 -2.32 8.61
N TRP A 117 14.30 -3.20 7.91
CA TRP A 117 14.53 -3.45 6.48
C TRP A 117 14.38 -2.19 5.62
N LEU A 118 13.56 -1.22 6.03
CA LEU A 118 13.35 0.02 5.28
C LEU A 118 14.54 0.95 5.40
N HIS A 119 15.26 0.92 6.53
CA HIS A 119 16.50 1.67 6.70
C HIS A 119 17.65 1.06 5.89
N ASP A 120 17.65 -0.26 5.76
CA ASP A 120 18.65 -1.01 4.98
C ASP A 120 18.31 -1.05 3.48
N PHE A 121 17.13 -0.56 3.08
CA PHE A 121 16.68 -0.58 1.69
C PHE A 121 17.49 0.41 0.84
N HIS A 122 18.29 -0.13 -0.06
CA HIS A 122 18.95 0.61 -1.13
C HIS A 122 18.36 0.16 -2.47
N PRO A 123 17.77 1.07 -3.26
CA PRO A 123 17.32 0.72 -4.59
C PRO A 123 18.53 0.26 -5.41
N SER A 124 18.53 -1.01 -5.82
CA SER A 124 19.57 -1.55 -6.69
C SER A 124 19.44 -0.88 -8.06
N TYR A 125 20.51 -0.26 -8.55
CA TYR A 125 20.60 0.13 -9.96
C TYR A 125 20.60 -1.14 -10.80
N ASN A 126 19.45 -1.52 -11.35
CA ASN A 126 19.35 -2.51 -12.42
C ASN A 126 19.20 -1.78 -13.76
#